data_AF-A0A931U6V9-F1
#
_entry.id   AF-A0A931U6V9-F1
#
_cell.length_a   1.000
_cell.length_b   1.000
_cell.length_c   1.000
_cell.angle_alpha   90.00
_cell.angle_beta   90.00
_cell.angle_gamma   90.00
#
_symmetry.space_group_name_H-M   'P 1'
#
loop_
_entity.id
_entity.type
_entity.pdbx_description
1 polymer ?
#
loop_
_entity_poly.entity_id
_entity_poly.type
_entity_poly.pdbx_seq_one_letter_code
_entity_poly.pdbx_strand_id
1 'polypeptide(L)'
;MASLTETAKITRKLIRYGAIAFVAISVLWTLGGVAIHYYQILFPTAPPPPTMDFGPLPPVSFPKESGRPKLTLELPTGVIPQFPDRINVYYAPTKRSGFLDAQTGIDTARALGFTFNPDIPSETSYIWTNQDQLASKLKMDIVSGHFTLTRQWQNNPALLSLTNFTSDQQVISDVNNYLRKANLLPNDVDKVQKVTYLLSKSISFGVI
;
A
#
# COMPACT_ATOMS: atom_id res chain seq x y z
N MET A 1 -27.73 54.68 41.11
CA MET A 1 -26.30 54.58 40.77
C MET A 1 -25.71 53.48 41.64
N ALA A 2 -25.10 52.45 41.06
CA ALA A 2 -24.53 51.36 41.86
C ALA A 2 -23.35 51.90 42.68
N SER A 3 -23.34 51.63 43.99
CA SER A 3 -22.21 52.02 44.84
C SER A 3 -21.02 51.09 44.59
N LEU A 4 -19.80 51.63 44.69
CA LEU A 4 -18.55 50.86 44.48
C LEU A 4 -18.49 49.58 45.34
N THR A 5 -19.13 49.60 46.50
CA THR A 5 -19.20 48.46 47.43
C THR A 5 -20.18 47.37 46.97
N GLU A 6 -21.33 47.74 46.40
CA GLU A 6 -22.28 46.77 45.84
C GLU A 6 -21.71 46.07 44.60
N THR A 7 -21.06 46.84 43.71
CA THR A 7 -20.38 46.29 42.53
C THR A 7 -19.31 45.28 42.95
N ALA A 8 -18.47 45.59 43.96
CA ALA A 8 -17.44 44.67 44.44
C ALA A 8 -18.01 43.34 45.00
N LYS A 9 -19.15 43.40 45.71
CA LYS A 9 -19.83 42.19 46.23
C LYS A 9 -20.38 41.32 45.09
N ILE A 10 -20.99 41.95 44.09
CA ILE A 10 -21.52 41.25 42.91
C ILE A 10 -20.37 40.61 42.11
N THR A 11 -19.28 41.35 41.86
CA THR A 11 -18.12 40.83 41.12
C THR A 11 -17.47 39.64 41.80
N ARG A 12 -17.29 39.67 43.14
CA ARG A 12 -16.73 38.52 43.88
C ARG A 12 -17.63 37.28 43.78
N LYS A 13 -18.95 37.47 43.79
CA LYS A 13 -19.92 36.38 43.59
C LYS A 13 -19.85 35.83 42.16
N LEU A 14 -19.79 36.71 41.17
CA LEU A 14 -19.67 36.35 39.76
C LEU A 14 -18.39 35.55 39.48
N ILE A 15 -17.24 35.98 39.98
CA ILE A 15 -15.96 35.28 39.80
C ILE A 15 -16.03 33.87 40.41
N ARG A 16 -16.59 33.73 41.61
CA ARG A 16 -16.72 32.42 42.28
C ARG A 16 -17.58 31.46 41.47
N TYR A 17 -18.77 31.89 41.05
CA TYR A 17 -19.66 31.01 40.26
C TYR A 17 -19.16 30.82 38.83
N GLY A 18 -18.50 31.82 38.25
CA GLY A 18 -17.86 31.73 36.93
C GLY A 18 -16.73 30.71 36.89
N ALA A 19 -15.88 30.69 37.92
CA ALA A 19 -14.82 29.69 38.03
C ALA A 19 -15.40 28.26 38.17
N ILE A 20 -16.44 28.09 38.99
CA ILE A 20 -17.12 26.78 39.14
C ILE A 20 -17.76 26.34 37.82
N ALA A 21 -18.46 27.26 37.12
CA ALA A 21 -19.07 26.97 35.83
C ALA A 21 -18.03 26.59 34.77
N PHE A 22 -16.88 27.29 34.74
CA PHE A 22 -15.80 27.00 33.81
C PHE A 22 -15.22 25.59 34.02
N VAL A 23 -14.98 25.20 35.27
CA VAL A 23 -14.51 23.85 35.60
C VAL A 23 -15.55 22.81 35.23
N ALA A 24 -16.82 23.05 35.57
CA ALA A 24 -17.91 22.13 35.23
C ALA A 24 -18.05 21.91 33.72
N ILE A 25 -17.99 22.98 32.92
CA ILE A 25 -18.05 22.92 31.45
C ILE A 25 -16.84 22.16 30.89
N SER A 26 -15.63 22.42 31.41
CA SER A 26 -14.41 21.74 30.97
C SER A 26 -14.49 20.23 31.20
N VAL A 27 -14.98 19.82 32.37
CA VAL A 27 -15.18 18.39 32.70
C VAL A 27 -16.26 17.79 31.80
N LEU A 28 -17.41 18.44 31.64
CA LEU A 28 -18.48 17.97 30.75
C LEU A 28 -18.00 17.80 29.30
N TRP A 29 -17.19 18.71 28.78
CA TRP A 29 -16.64 18.63 27.43
C TRP A 29 -15.73 17.42 27.25
N THR A 30 -14.83 17.18 28.21
CA THR A 30 -13.93 16.01 28.17
C THR A 30 -14.70 14.69 28.28
N LEU A 31 -15.64 14.59 29.22
CA LEU A 31 -16.45 13.38 29.39
C LEU A 31 -17.35 13.12 28.17
N GLY A 32 -17.93 14.16 27.59
CA GLY A 32 -18.72 14.05 26.36
C GLY A 32 -17.89 13.54 25.18
N GLY A 33 -16.67 14.07 24.99
CA GLY A 33 -15.75 13.59 23.97
C GLY A 33 -15.37 12.11 24.14
N VAL A 34 -15.02 11.71 25.38
CA VAL A 34 -14.70 10.30 25.70
C VAL A 34 -15.91 9.40 25.47
N ALA A 35 -17.11 9.81 25.88
CA ALA A 35 -18.33 9.03 25.70
C ALA A 35 -18.67 8.84 24.21
N ILE A 36 -18.54 9.88 23.39
CA ILE A 36 -18.77 9.80 21.94
C ILE A 36 -17.74 8.87 21.28
N HIS A 37 -16.46 9.01 21.61
CA HIS A 37 -15.42 8.14 21.08
C HIS A 37 -15.64 6.68 21.48
N TYR A 38 -15.97 6.44 22.75
CA TYR A 38 -16.28 5.10 23.24
C TYR A 38 -17.50 4.51 22.51
N TYR A 39 -18.54 5.31 22.28
CA TYR A 39 -19.70 4.90 21.50
C TYR A 39 -19.35 4.55 20.05
N GLN A 40 -18.51 5.35 19.38
CA GLN A 40 -18.07 5.09 18.00
C GLN A 40 -17.20 3.83 17.87
N ILE A 41 -16.45 3.46 18.91
CA ILE A 41 -15.67 2.21 18.94
C ILE A 41 -16.60 1.00 19.07
N LEU A 42 -17.64 1.09 19.89
CA LEU A 42 -18.61 0.01 20.08
C LEU A 42 -19.59 -0.12 18.91
N PHE A 43 -19.93 0.99 18.28
CA PHE A 43 -20.88 1.08 17.16
C PHE A 43 -20.23 1.85 16.01
N PRO A 44 -19.27 1.22 15.30
CA PRO A 44 -18.69 1.85 14.13
C PRO A 44 -19.81 2.12 13.11
N THR A 45 -19.79 3.33 12.54
CA THR A 45 -20.70 3.67 11.45
C THR A 45 -20.56 2.67 10.32
N ALA A 46 -21.68 2.16 9.81
CA ALA A 46 -21.66 1.22 8.69
C ALA A 46 -20.81 1.78 7.53
N PRO A 47 -19.99 0.95 6.88
CA PRO A 47 -19.14 1.42 5.79
C PRO A 47 -20.02 1.95 4.65
N PRO A 48 -19.62 3.06 3.98
CA PRO A 48 -20.43 3.73 2.96
C PRO A 48 -20.84 2.74 1.87
N PRO A 49 -22.02 2.81 1.24
CA PRO A 49 -22.41 1.84 0.21
C PRO A 49 -21.34 1.72 -0.90
N PRO A 50 -21.15 0.53 -1.49
CA PRO A 50 -20.19 0.36 -2.58
C PRO A 50 -20.57 1.24 -3.77
N THR A 51 -19.59 1.95 -4.31
CA THR A 51 -19.75 2.75 -5.54
C THR A 51 -19.87 1.80 -6.73
N MET A 52 -21.04 1.79 -7.38
CA MET A 52 -21.33 0.95 -8.55
C MET A 52 -21.03 1.68 -9.88
N ASP A 53 -19.98 2.50 -9.90
CA ASP A 53 -19.68 3.39 -11.04
C ASP A 53 -19.34 2.62 -12.33
N PHE A 54 -18.84 1.39 -12.21
CA PHE A 54 -18.51 0.52 -13.34
C PHE A 54 -19.66 -0.39 -13.80
N GLY A 55 -20.85 -0.25 -13.19
CA GLY A 55 -21.98 -1.13 -13.44
C GLY A 55 -21.80 -2.55 -12.90
N PRO A 56 -22.80 -3.43 -13.09
CA PRO A 56 -22.71 -4.83 -12.69
C PRO A 56 -21.69 -5.58 -13.56
N LEU A 57 -20.88 -6.43 -12.93
CA LEU A 57 -20.01 -7.36 -13.65
C LEU A 57 -20.85 -8.31 -14.51
N PRO A 58 -20.46 -8.57 -15.77
CA PRO A 58 -21.14 -9.54 -16.61
C PRO A 58 -21.08 -10.92 -15.94
N PRO A 59 -22.17 -11.71 -15.97
CA PRO A 59 -22.18 -13.03 -15.38
C PRO A 59 -21.17 -13.94 -16.09
N VAL A 60 -20.36 -14.67 -15.31
CA VAL A 60 -19.41 -15.64 -15.85
C VAL A 60 -20.19 -16.85 -16.38
N SER A 61 -20.14 -17.06 -17.70
CA SER A 61 -20.67 -18.26 -18.33
C SER A 61 -19.64 -19.38 -18.26
N PHE A 62 -19.91 -20.40 -17.46
CA PHE A 62 -19.05 -21.60 -17.41
C PHE A 62 -19.51 -22.62 -18.45
N PRO A 63 -18.59 -23.22 -19.23
CA PRO A 63 -18.95 -24.29 -20.17
C PRO A 63 -19.52 -25.51 -19.42
N LYS A 64 -20.58 -26.10 -19.99
CA LYS A 64 -21.19 -27.33 -19.49
C LYS A 64 -20.38 -28.53 -19.96
N GLU A 65 -19.34 -28.86 -19.21
CA GLU A 65 -18.52 -30.05 -19.44
C GLU A 65 -19.13 -31.29 -18.75
N SER A 66 -19.32 -32.37 -19.51
CA SER A 66 -19.66 -33.70 -19.00
C SER A 66 -18.37 -34.50 -18.76
N GLY A 67 -18.11 -34.88 -17.50
CA GLY A 67 -16.91 -35.67 -17.13
C GLY A 67 -15.86 -34.91 -16.33
N ARG A 68 -16.27 -34.01 -15.44
CA ARG A 68 -15.32 -33.26 -14.59
C ARG A 68 -14.59 -34.20 -13.63
N PRO A 69 -13.24 -34.14 -13.54
CA PRO A 69 -12.51 -34.87 -12.51
C PRO A 69 -12.90 -34.37 -11.11
N LYS A 70 -12.81 -35.25 -10.11
CA LYS A 70 -13.02 -34.85 -8.71
C LYS A 70 -11.83 -33.99 -8.28
N LEU A 71 -12.06 -32.68 -8.17
CA LEU A 71 -11.07 -31.73 -7.67
C LEU A 71 -11.18 -31.63 -6.15
N THR A 72 -10.07 -31.82 -5.44
CA THR A 72 -9.96 -31.46 -4.01
C THR A 72 -9.20 -30.16 -3.88
N LEU A 73 -9.70 -29.27 -3.02
CA LEU A 73 -9.07 -27.98 -2.77
C LEU A 73 -8.07 -28.16 -1.62
N GLU A 74 -6.78 -28.27 -1.96
CA GLU A 74 -5.70 -28.35 -0.98
C GLU A 74 -5.13 -26.95 -0.73
N LEU A 75 -5.55 -26.32 0.37
CA LEU A 75 -5.00 -25.03 0.81
C LEU A 75 -3.88 -25.28 1.83
N PRO A 76 -2.74 -24.56 1.78
CA PRO A 76 -1.66 -24.71 2.77
C PRO A 76 -2.12 -24.53 4.23
N THR A 77 -3.18 -23.76 4.44
CA THR A 77 -3.79 -23.49 5.75
C THR A 77 -5.03 -24.34 6.04
N GLY A 78 -5.52 -25.12 5.06
CA GLY A 78 -6.77 -25.88 5.16
C GLY A 78 -8.05 -25.04 5.27
N VAL A 79 -7.96 -23.71 5.16
CA VAL A 79 -9.08 -22.78 5.36
C VAL A 79 -9.22 -21.85 4.16
N ILE A 80 -10.45 -21.69 3.66
CA ILE A 80 -10.76 -20.75 2.58
C ILE A 80 -10.50 -19.33 3.09
N PRO A 81 -9.68 -18.52 2.40
CA PRO A 81 -9.43 -17.14 2.81
C PRO A 81 -10.74 -16.34 2.80
N GLN A 82 -10.89 -15.46 3.80
CA GLN A 82 -11.99 -14.50 3.84
C GLN A 82 -11.73 -13.42 2.80
N PHE A 83 -12.65 -13.26 1.86
CA PHE A 83 -12.60 -12.18 0.88
C PHE A 83 -13.40 -10.98 1.39
N PRO A 84 -12.91 -9.74 1.21
CA PRO A 84 -13.70 -8.56 1.54
C PRO A 84 -14.92 -8.48 0.61
N ASP A 85 -16.01 -7.86 1.09
CA ASP A 85 -17.22 -7.60 0.31
C ASP A 85 -16.99 -6.57 -0.81
N ARG A 86 -15.87 -5.84 -0.76
CA ARG A 86 -15.54 -4.69 -1.61
C ARG A 86 -14.06 -4.68 -1.97
N ILE A 87 -13.76 -4.13 -3.14
CA ILE A 87 -12.40 -3.92 -3.62
C ILE A 87 -12.30 -2.59 -4.36
N ASN A 88 -11.13 -1.96 -4.29
CA ASN A 88 -10.87 -0.73 -5.04
C ASN A 88 -10.68 -1.08 -6.52
N VAL A 89 -11.46 -0.44 -7.38
CA VAL A 89 -11.33 -0.54 -8.83
C VAL A 89 -10.73 0.76 -9.34
N TYR A 90 -9.65 0.65 -10.10
CA TYR A 90 -8.97 1.79 -10.70
C TYR A 90 -9.17 1.75 -12.21
N TYR A 91 -9.43 2.92 -12.81
CA TYR A 91 -9.44 3.05 -14.25
C TYR A 91 -8.02 2.88 -14.80
N ALA A 92 -7.83 1.90 -15.69
CA ALA A 92 -6.56 1.62 -16.34
C ALA A 92 -6.63 2.07 -17.82
N PRO A 93 -6.23 3.31 -18.15
CA PRO A 93 -6.21 3.77 -19.53
C PRO A 93 -5.20 2.97 -20.35
N THR A 94 -5.56 2.58 -21.56
CA THR A 94 -4.61 2.00 -22.52
C THR A 94 -3.81 3.10 -23.19
N LYS A 95 -2.48 3.11 -22.98
CA LYS A 95 -1.57 4.04 -23.64
C LYS A 95 -1.34 3.62 -25.10
N ARG A 96 -1.44 4.58 -26.03
CA ARG A 96 -1.03 4.39 -27.43
C ARG A 96 0.47 4.65 -27.57
N SER A 97 1.11 3.93 -28.48
CA SER A 97 2.53 4.10 -28.78
C SER A 97 2.83 5.53 -29.24
N GLY A 98 3.83 6.15 -28.62
CA GLY A 98 4.34 7.48 -28.93
C GLY A 98 5.81 7.44 -29.38
N PHE A 99 6.24 8.48 -30.09
CA PHE A 99 7.62 8.56 -30.63
C PHE A 99 8.73 8.52 -29.56
N LEU A 100 8.42 8.93 -28.32
CA LEU A 100 9.38 8.99 -27.21
C LEU A 100 9.37 7.74 -26.33
N ASP A 101 8.53 6.74 -26.63
CA ASP A 101 8.37 5.55 -25.80
C ASP A 101 9.67 4.73 -25.71
N ALA A 102 10.39 4.59 -26.81
CA ALA A 102 11.67 3.91 -26.83
C ALA A 102 12.71 4.63 -25.96
N GLN A 103 12.79 5.96 -26.06
CA GLN A 103 13.74 6.77 -25.30
C GLN A 103 13.41 6.75 -23.80
N THR A 104 12.13 6.92 -23.45
CA THR A 104 11.67 6.89 -22.05
C THR A 104 11.89 5.51 -21.41
N GLY A 105 11.70 4.42 -22.16
CA GLY A 105 12.04 3.06 -21.71
C GLY A 105 13.52 2.89 -21.39
N ILE A 106 14.41 3.40 -22.27
CA ILE A 106 15.87 3.38 -22.05
C ILE A 106 16.25 4.23 -20.83
N ASP A 107 15.67 5.41 -20.68
CA ASP A 107 15.96 6.29 -19.55
C ASP A 107 15.47 5.70 -18.23
N THR A 108 14.32 5.02 -18.22
CA THR A 108 13.80 4.28 -17.07
C THR A 108 14.72 3.12 -16.71
N ALA A 109 15.16 2.32 -17.68
CA ALA A 109 16.10 1.23 -17.46
C ALA A 109 17.44 1.74 -16.89
N ARG A 110 17.94 2.88 -17.40
CA ARG A 110 19.16 3.54 -16.91
C ARG A 110 18.99 4.02 -15.47
N ALA A 111 17.84 4.59 -15.11
CA ALA A 111 17.55 5.02 -13.75
C ALA A 111 17.52 3.84 -12.76
N LEU A 112 17.08 2.66 -13.23
CA LEU A 112 17.11 1.39 -12.49
C LEU A 112 18.50 0.71 -12.45
N GLY A 113 19.51 1.30 -13.10
CA GLY A 113 20.90 0.80 -13.09
C GLY A 113 21.25 -0.16 -14.23
N PHE A 114 20.43 -0.25 -15.28
CA PHE A 114 20.76 -0.97 -16.51
C PHE A 114 21.40 0.00 -17.50
N THR A 115 22.73 -0.02 -17.60
CA THR A 115 23.51 0.92 -18.42
C THR A 115 23.84 0.40 -19.81
N PHE A 116 23.70 -0.91 -20.04
CA PHE A 116 23.95 -1.53 -21.34
C PHE A 116 22.76 -1.37 -22.30
N ASN A 117 23.01 -1.53 -23.59
CA ASN A 117 21.96 -1.49 -24.60
C ASN A 117 21.00 -2.69 -24.44
N PRO A 118 19.69 -2.50 -24.66
CA PRO A 118 18.73 -3.59 -24.64
C PRO A 118 18.90 -4.50 -25.85
N ASP A 119 18.55 -5.76 -25.64
CA ASP A 119 18.16 -6.67 -26.70
C ASP A 119 16.69 -6.41 -27.07
N ILE A 120 16.38 -6.37 -28.36
CA ILE A 120 15.08 -5.92 -28.90
C ILE A 120 14.41 -7.10 -29.60
N PRO A 121 13.75 -8.01 -28.85
CA PRO A 121 13.03 -9.14 -29.44
C PRO A 121 11.78 -8.74 -30.23
N SER A 122 11.18 -7.58 -29.93
CA SER A 122 10.05 -7.03 -30.70
C SER A 122 10.03 -5.50 -30.65
N GLU A 123 9.21 -4.87 -31.49
CA GLU A 123 9.07 -3.41 -31.55
C GLU A 123 8.70 -2.76 -30.21
N THR A 124 8.02 -3.49 -29.34
CA THR A 124 7.55 -2.98 -28.03
C THR A 124 8.25 -3.63 -26.84
N SER A 125 8.82 -4.83 -26.96
CA SER A 125 9.43 -5.55 -25.84
C SER A 125 10.94 -5.37 -25.86
N TYR A 126 11.48 -4.72 -24.83
CA TYR A 126 12.91 -4.47 -24.68
C TYR A 126 13.42 -5.27 -23.49
N ILE A 127 14.61 -5.85 -23.62
CA ILE A 127 15.23 -6.69 -22.60
C ILE A 127 16.63 -6.17 -22.29
N TRP A 128 16.86 -5.73 -21.05
CA TRP A 128 18.19 -5.39 -20.57
C TRP A 128 18.74 -6.53 -19.72
N THR A 129 20.03 -6.79 -19.89
CA THR A 129 20.79 -7.72 -19.06
C THR A 129 21.99 -6.99 -18.48
N ASN A 130 22.22 -7.17 -17.19
CA ASN A 130 23.45 -6.72 -16.55
C ASN A 130 24.36 -7.92 -16.31
N GLN A 131 25.66 -7.74 -16.56
CA GLN A 131 26.71 -8.67 -16.13
C GLN A 131 27.08 -8.42 -14.66
N ASP A 132 26.07 -8.38 -13.78
CA ASP A 132 26.27 -8.28 -12.34
C ASP A 132 26.33 -9.68 -11.71
N GLN A 133 26.72 -9.75 -10.43
CA GLN A 133 26.78 -11.00 -9.67
C GLN A 133 25.41 -11.70 -9.53
N LEU A 134 24.32 -11.04 -9.91
CA LEU A 134 22.94 -11.52 -9.75
C LEU A 134 22.28 -11.90 -11.07
N ALA A 135 23.02 -11.81 -12.19
CA ALA A 135 22.49 -12.02 -13.54
C ALA A 135 21.15 -11.29 -13.75
N SER A 136 21.10 -10.00 -13.39
CA SER A 136 19.88 -9.20 -13.43
C SER A 136 19.34 -9.05 -14.85
N LYS A 137 18.04 -9.29 -15.02
CA LYS A 137 17.31 -9.14 -16.28
C LYS A 137 16.08 -8.25 -16.09
N LEU A 138 15.97 -7.20 -16.91
CA LEU A 138 14.81 -6.32 -16.95
C LEU A 138 14.12 -6.50 -18.30
N LYS A 139 12.86 -6.93 -18.28
CA LYS A 139 12.00 -6.97 -19.47
C LYS A 139 10.97 -5.86 -19.34
N MET A 140 10.84 -5.00 -20.34
CA MET A 140 9.86 -3.91 -20.35
C MET A 140 9.11 -3.86 -21.67
N ASP A 141 7.83 -3.56 -21.61
CA ASP A 141 7.07 -3.05 -22.74
C ASP A 141 7.19 -1.53 -22.77
N ILE A 142 7.84 -0.97 -23.78
CA ILE A 142 8.11 0.48 -23.87
C ILE A 142 6.84 1.32 -24.08
N VAL A 143 5.77 0.72 -24.62
CA VAL A 143 4.51 1.43 -24.87
C VAL A 143 3.72 1.55 -23.58
N SER A 144 3.49 0.44 -22.90
CA SER A 144 2.72 0.40 -21.65
C SER A 144 3.54 0.79 -20.41
N GLY A 145 4.87 0.71 -20.48
CA GLY A 145 5.77 0.90 -19.34
C GLY A 145 5.76 -0.27 -18.34
N HIS A 146 5.03 -1.34 -18.62
CA HIS A 146 5.01 -2.53 -17.76
C HIS A 146 6.36 -3.24 -17.84
N PHE A 147 6.90 -3.62 -16.69
CA PHE A 147 8.17 -4.31 -16.64
C PHE A 147 8.20 -5.45 -15.62
N THR A 148 9.11 -6.40 -15.88
CA THR A 148 9.49 -7.47 -14.97
C THR A 148 10.99 -7.39 -14.74
N LEU A 149 11.38 -7.22 -13.48
CA LEU A 149 12.77 -7.30 -13.04
C LEU A 149 13.00 -8.66 -12.39
N THR A 150 13.94 -9.43 -12.93
CA THR A 150 14.34 -10.74 -12.39
C THR A 150 15.79 -10.67 -11.95
N ARG A 151 16.07 -11.18 -10.75
CA ARG A 151 17.42 -11.31 -10.19
C ARG A 151 17.60 -12.70 -9.59
N GLN A 152 18.72 -13.35 -9.90
CA GLN A 152 19.07 -14.68 -9.40
C GLN A 152 19.90 -14.52 -8.12
N TRP A 153 19.22 -14.28 -6.99
CA TRP A 153 19.88 -14.07 -5.70
C TRP A 153 20.66 -15.30 -5.22
N GLN A 154 20.29 -16.50 -5.69
CA GLN A 154 20.96 -17.77 -5.38
C GLN A 154 22.40 -17.80 -5.89
N ASN A 155 22.73 -17.01 -6.91
CA ASN A 155 24.06 -16.94 -7.48
C ASN A 155 25.07 -16.19 -6.59
N ASN A 156 24.58 -15.48 -5.55
CA ASN A 156 25.44 -14.76 -4.61
C ASN A 156 25.07 -15.08 -3.15
N PRO A 157 25.75 -16.07 -2.51
CA PRO A 157 25.48 -16.43 -1.13
C PRO A 157 25.80 -15.31 -0.11
N ALA A 158 26.59 -14.30 -0.49
CA ALA A 158 26.86 -13.14 0.38
C ALA A 158 25.62 -12.27 0.63
N LEU A 159 24.59 -12.33 -0.23
CA LEU A 159 23.34 -11.60 0.00
C LEU A 159 22.59 -12.10 1.25
N LEU A 160 22.75 -13.37 1.62
CA LEU A 160 22.13 -13.96 2.80
C LEU A 160 22.78 -13.49 4.10
N SER A 161 24.05 -13.05 4.05
CA SER A 161 24.78 -12.51 5.20
C SER A 161 24.73 -10.98 5.30
N LEU A 162 24.39 -10.29 4.20
CA LEU A 162 24.36 -8.82 4.13
C LEU A 162 23.10 -8.18 4.72
N THR A 163 22.00 -8.93 4.90
CA THR A 163 20.68 -8.30 5.02
C THR A 163 20.00 -8.59 6.36
N ASN A 164 20.20 -7.69 7.33
CA ASN A 164 19.38 -7.60 8.54
C ASN A 164 18.33 -6.51 8.35
N PHE A 165 17.17 -6.86 7.79
CA PHE A 165 16.03 -5.94 7.75
C PHE A 165 15.58 -5.66 9.19
N THR A 166 15.73 -4.41 9.63
CA THR A 166 15.47 -4.03 11.03
C THR A 166 13.98 -3.77 11.28
N SER A 167 13.23 -3.34 10.26
CA SER A 167 11.78 -3.13 10.34
C SER A 167 11.11 -3.13 8.97
N ASP A 168 9.81 -3.49 8.92
CA ASP A 168 8.97 -3.40 7.72
C ASP A 168 8.94 -1.98 7.13
N GLN A 169 8.92 -0.98 8.00
CA GLN A 169 8.85 0.42 7.59
C GLN A 169 10.12 0.89 6.87
N GLN A 170 11.29 0.39 7.28
CA GLN A 170 12.55 0.66 6.58
C GLN A 170 12.53 0.03 5.18
N VAL A 171 12.08 -1.21 5.05
CA VAL A 171 11.98 -1.89 3.74
C VAL A 171 11.02 -1.14 2.81
N ILE A 172 9.85 -0.73 3.31
CA ILE A 172 8.89 0.06 2.53
C ILE A 172 9.52 1.39 2.07
N SER A 173 10.25 2.08 2.96
CA SER A 173 10.96 3.31 2.62
C SER A 173 12.01 3.09 1.53
N ASP A 174 12.81 2.03 1.62
CA ASP A 174 13.85 1.73 0.64
C ASP A 174 13.26 1.39 -0.73
N VAL A 175 12.19 0.60 -0.76
CA VAL A 175 11.45 0.29 -2.00
C VAL A 175 10.85 1.56 -2.61
N ASN A 176 10.23 2.42 -1.80
CA ASN A 176 9.68 3.69 -2.27
C ASN A 176 10.78 4.58 -2.87
N ASN A 177 11.94 4.67 -2.22
CA ASN A 177 13.07 5.45 -2.71
C ASN A 177 13.61 4.88 -4.03
N TYR A 178 13.69 3.55 -4.14
CA TYR A 178 14.11 2.88 -5.37
C TYR A 178 13.17 3.17 -6.54
N LEU A 179 11.84 3.07 -6.33
CA LEU A 179 10.86 3.36 -7.37
C LEU A 179 10.78 4.85 -7.72
N ARG A 180 10.91 5.74 -6.74
CA ARG A 180 10.95 7.20 -6.95
C ARG A 180 12.14 7.62 -7.79
N LYS A 181 13.31 6.99 -7.61
CA LYS A 181 14.51 7.27 -8.42
C LYS A 181 14.26 7.07 -9.92
N ALA A 182 13.43 6.09 -10.28
CA ALA A 182 13.07 5.80 -11.67
C ALA A 182 11.76 6.48 -12.12
N ASN A 183 11.20 7.39 -11.30
CA ASN A 183 9.90 8.03 -11.54
C ASN A 183 8.74 7.02 -11.75
N LEU A 184 8.82 5.86 -11.09
CA LEU A 184 7.85 4.77 -11.20
C LEU A 184 6.80 4.76 -10.08
N LEU A 185 6.95 5.66 -9.10
CA LEU A 185 5.99 5.83 -8.01
C LEU A 185 5.29 7.19 -8.16
N PRO A 186 4.14 7.26 -8.85
CA PRO A 186 3.40 8.50 -9.01
C PRO A 186 2.79 8.97 -7.69
N ASN A 187 2.52 10.28 -7.60
CA ASN A 187 2.12 10.95 -6.35
C ASN A 187 0.71 10.56 -5.86
N ASP A 188 -0.08 9.90 -6.71
CA ASP A 188 -1.43 9.40 -6.45
C ASP A 188 -1.42 8.02 -5.75
N VAL A 189 -0.27 7.36 -5.64
CA VAL A 189 -0.11 6.12 -4.89
C VAL A 189 0.32 6.44 -3.46
N ASP A 190 -0.62 6.33 -2.52
CA ASP A 190 -0.45 6.75 -1.12
C ASP A 190 0.65 6.01 -0.33
N LYS A 191 1.16 4.87 -0.83
CA LYS A 191 2.37 4.11 -0.44
C LYS A 191 2.36 2.73 -1.12
N VAL A 192 3.51 2.03 -1.17
CA VAL A 192 3.53 0.58 -1.49
C VAL A 192 2.66 -0.17 -0.46
N GLN A 193 1.58 -0.80 -0.93
CA GLN A 193 0.56 -1.43 -0.08
C GLN A 193 1.04 -2.68 0.64
N LYS A 194 2.00 -3.41 0.04
CA LYS A 194 2.51 -4.66 0.60
C LYS A 194 3.91 -4.93 0.06
N VAL A 195 4.87 -5.10 0.97
CA VAL A 195 6.20 -5.62 0.65
C VAL A 195 6.39 -6.94 1.37
N THR A 196 6.70 -7.99 0.61
CA THR A 196 7.11 -9.28 1.17
C THR A 196 8.59 -9.44 0.90
N TYR A 197 9.37 -9.72 1.95
CA TYR A 197 10.81 -9.92 1.84
C TYR A 197 11.20 -11.25 2.48
N LEU A 198 12.29 -11.84 1.98
CA LEU A 198 12.83 -13.08 2.54
C LEU A 198 13.64 -12.74 3.80
N LEU A 199 13.17 -13.21 4.94
CA LEU A 199 13.94 -13.18 6.17
C LEU A 199 14.92 -14.35 6.19
N SER A 200 16.20 -14.05 6.40
CA SER A 200 17.18 -15.05 6.85
C SER A 200 16.86 -15.42 8.30
N LYS A 201 15.78 -16.18 8.51
CA LYS A 201 15.58 -16.88 9.77
C LYS A 201 16.27 -18.22 9.58
N SER A 202 17.29 -18.48 10.39
CA SER A 202 17.88 -19.80 10.56
C SER A 202 16.80 -20.76 11.07
N ILE A 203 16.00 -21.29 10.16
CA ILE A 203 15.07 -22.37 10.43
C ILE A 203 15.94 -23.63 10.48
N SER A 204 16.32 -23.99 11.70
CA SER A 204 16.70 -25.37 12.04
C SER A 204 15.58 -26.28 11.56
N PHE A 205 15.73 -26.86 10.38
CA PHE A 205 14.92 -28.00 9.96
C PHE A 205 15.31 -29.18 10.85
N GLY A 206 14.56 -29.37 11.94
CA GLY A 206 14.53 -30.63 12.64
C GLY A 206 13.83 -31.64 11.73
N VAL A 207 14.63 -32.57 11.19
CA VAL A 207 14.15 -33.80 10.59
C VAL A 207 13.45 -34.61 11.68
N ILE A 208 12.16 -34.89 11.50
CA ILE A 208 11.49 -36.11 11.97
C ILE A 208 10.56 -36.57 10.86
#